data_AF-A0AAT9HK65-F1
#
_entry.id   AF-A0AAT9HK65-F1
#
_cell.length_a   1.000
_cell.length_b   1.000
_cell.length_c   1.000
_cell.angle_alpha   90.00
_cell.angle_beta   90.00
_cell.angle_gamma   90.00
#
_symmetry.space_group_name_H-M   'P 1'
#
loop_
_entity.id
_entity.type
_entity.pdbx_description
1 polymer ?
#
loop_
_entity_poly.entity_id
_entity_poly.type
_entity_poly.pdbx_seq_one_letter_code
_entity_poly.pdbx_strand_id
1 'polypeptide(L)'
;MGKGSDRGKDLHEGDEVAWSSHGSETGGKVEKKITERTEAAGRTVAASEEEPQYEVRSHKSGKPAVHKPAALKEEVSAVAAATRATSAGAAHR
;
A
#
# COMPACT_ATOMS: atom_id res chain seq x y z
N MET A 1 -20.21 16.38 -6.06
CA MET A 1 -20.27 14.99 -6.56
C MET A 1 -18.89 14.36 -6.46
N GLY A 2 -18.77 13.22 -5.76
CA GLY A 2 -17.67 12.24 -5.82
C GLY A 2 -16.30 12.73 -5.37
N LYS A 3 -15.54 12.06 -4.50
CA LYS A 3 -15.41 10.61 -4.32
C LYS A 3 -15.02 10.33 -2.88
N GLY A 4 -15.91 9.67 -2.13
CA GLY A 4 -15.45 8.81 -1.05
C GLY A 4 -14.69 7.68 -1.69
N SER A 5 -13.36 7.77 -1.71
CA SER A 5 -12.53 6.63 -2.05
C SER A 5 -12.71 5.61 -0.93
N ASP A 6 -13.45 4.56 -1.24
CA ASP A 6 -13.73 3.40 -0.41
C ASP A 6 -12.50 2.98 0.42
N ARG A 7 -12.60 3.21 1.73
CA ARG A 7 -11.59 2.94 2.77
C ARG A 7 -11.58 1.48 3.22
N GLY A 8 -11.80 0.55 2.29
CA GLY A 8 -12.02 -0.85 2.63
C GLY A 8 -11.90 -1.79 1.45
N LYS A 9 -11.08 -1.47 0.46
CA LYS A 9 -10.80 -2.44 -0.59
C LYS A 9 -9.82 -3.46 -0.03
N ASP A 10 -10.18 -4.73 -0.16
CA ASP A 10 -9.33 -5.85 0.17
C ASP A 10 -8.00 -5.70 -0.57
N LEU A 11 -6.95 -5.45 0.20
CA LEU A 11 -5.59 -5.41 -0.31
C LEU A 11 -5.12 -6.83 -0.52
N HIS A 12 -4.59 -7.13 -1.70
CA HIS A 12 -4.06 -8.43 -2.03
C HIS A 12 -2.54 -8.46 -1.86
N GLU A 13 -2.00 -9.63 -1.54
CA GLU A 13 -0.56 -9.87 -1.63
C GLU A 13 -0.10 -9.53 -3.04
N GLY A 14 0.83 -8.60 -3.20
CA GLY A 14 1.12 -8.05 -4.52
C GLY A 14 0.92 -6.55 -4.63
N ASP A 15 -0.05 -6.00 -3.90
CA ASP A 15 -0.47 -4.62 -4.14
C ASP A 15 0.53 -3.60 -3.63
N GLU A 16 0.70 -2.53 -4.41
CA GLU A 16 1.47 -1.37 -4.03
C GLU A 16 0.63 -0.49 -3.10
N VAL A 17 1.21 -0.18 -1.94
CA VAL A 17 0.54 0.60 -0.90
C VAL A 17 1.49 1.65 -0.36
N ALA A 18 0.92 2.82 -0.08
CA ALA A 18 1.61 3.90 0.60
C ALA A 18 1.00 4.11 1.98
N TRP A 19 1.84 4.46 2.95
CA TRP A 19 1.42 4.85 4.28
C TRP A 19 2.23 6.04 4.78
N SER A 20 1.63 6.83 5.67
CA SER A 20 2.34 7.95 6.29
C SER A 20 3.11 7.47 7.53
N SER A 21 4.42 7.73 7.55
CA SER A 21 5.32 7.47 8.67
C SER A 21 6.05 8.76 9.05
N HIS A 22 5.86 9.23 10.30
CA HIS A 22 6.53 10.42 10.85
C HIS A 22 6.51 11.65 9.91
N GLY A 23 5.34 11.93 9.31
CA GLY A 23 5.16 13.07 8.41
C GLY A 23 5.70 12.87 6.99
N SER A 24 6.29 11.72 6.67
CA SER A 24 6.72 11.34 5.33
C SER A 24 5.85 10.21 4.77
N GLU A 25 5.60 10.20 3.47
CA GLU A 25 4.95 9.07 2.82
C GLU A 25 5.98 7.97 2.51
N THR A 26 5.65 6.74 2.89
CA THR A 26 6.47 5.55 2.64
C THR A 26 5.69 4.61 1.77
N GLY A 27 6.25 4.27 0.61
CA GLY A 27 5.73 3.25 -0.28
C GLY A 27 6.25 1.86 0.09
N GLY A 28 5.44 0.86 -0.21
CA GLY A 28 5.73 -0.55 0.00
C GLY A 28 4.76 -1.45 -0.74
N LYS A 29 4.88 -2.74 -0.45
CA LYS A 29 4.06 -3.77 -1.06
C LYS A 29 3.39 -4.61 0.01
N VAL A 30 2.15 -5.03 -0.21
CA VAL A 30 1.45 -5.96 0.67
C VAL A 30 2.08 -7.34 0.52
N GLU A 31 2.58 -7.89 1.63
CA GLU A 31 3.12 -9.24 1.70
C GLU A 31 2.07 -10.26 2.14
N LYS A 32 1.15 -9.91 3.05
CA LYS A 32 0.01 -10.81 3.37
C LYS A 32 -1.10 -10.10 4.15
N LYS A 33 -2.31 -10.66 4.06
CA LYS A 33 -3.45 -10.35 4.94
C LYS A 33 -3.39 -11.23 6.18
N ILE A 34 -3.55 -10.63 7.34
CA ILE A 34 -3.58 -11.28 8.64
C ILE A 34 -4.98 -11.07 9.23
N THR A 35 -5.72 -12.16 9.39
CA THR A 35 -7.07 -12.19 9.98
C THR A 35 -7.10 -12.88 11.34
N GLU A 36 -5.94 -13.25 11.86
CA GLU A 36 -5.82 -14.02 13.11
C GLU A 36 -4.63 -13.51 13.92
N ARG A 37 -4.63 -13.82 15.22
CA ARG A 37 -3.51 -13.46 16.09
C ARG A 37 -2.25 -14.22 15.66
N THR A 38 -1.22 -13.50 15.23
CA THR A 38 0.05 -14.07 14.75
C THR A 38 1.23 -13.20 15.14
N GLU A 39 2.43 -13.71 14.93
CA GLU A 39 3.66 -12.92 14.94
C GLU A 39 3.98 -12.43 13.52
N ALA A 40 4.23 -11.13 13.37
CA ALA A 40 4.54 -10.46 12.11
C ALA A 40 5.36 -9.20 12.35
N ALA A 41 6.28 -8.87 11.43
CA ALA A 41 7.22 -7.75 11.60
C ALA A 41 7.95 -7.71 12.97
N GLY A 42 8.25 -8.88 13.55
CA GLY A 42 8.93 -9.00 14.84
C GLY A 42 8.08 -8.64 16.06
N ARG A 43 6.76 -8.58 15.94
CA ARG A 43 5.83 -8.34 17.06
C ARG A 43 4.57 -9.20 16.97
N THR A 44 3.91 -9.39 18.10
CA THR A 44 2.58 -10.02 18.13
C THR A 44 1.54 -9.05 17.60
N VAL A 45 0.77 -9.50 16.61
CA VAL A 45 -0.33 -8.80 15.98
C VAL A 45 -1.63 -9.43 16.45
N ALA A 46 -2.48 -8.64 17.11
CA ALA A 46 -3.84 -9.03 17.46
C ALA A 46 -4.78 -8.62 16.30
N ALA A 47 -4.82 -9.45 15.26
CA ALA A 47 -5.77 -9.32 14.17
C ALA A 47 -6.90 -10.36 14.31
N SER A 48 -8.03 -10.05 13.70
CA SER A 48 -9.23 -10.89 13.65
C SER A 48 -9.89 -10.76 12.28
N GLU A 49 -10.85 -11.63 11.95
CA GLU A 49 -11.62 -11.52 10.70
C GLU A 49 -12.35 -10.17 10.58
N GLU A 50 -12.80 -9.63 11.72
CA GLU A 50 -13.48 -8.32 11.82
C GLU A 50 -12.49 -7.14 11.76
N GLU A 51 -11.27 -7.33 12.26
CA GLU A 51 -10.20 -6.34 12.31
C GLU A 51 -8.94 -6.89 11.63
N PRO A 52 -8.98 -7.10 10.30
CA PRO A 52 -7.83 -7.61 9.58
C PRO A 52 -6.69 -6.60 9.60
N GLN A 53 -5.46 -7.10 9.61
CA GLN A 53 -4.25 -6.29 9.47
C GLN A 53 -3.43 -6.80 8.28
N TYR A 54 -2.63 -5.93 7.69
CA TYR A 54 -1.82 -6.27 6.53
C TYR A 54 -0.35 -6.12 6.88
N GLU A 55 0.41 -7.19 6.62
CA GLU A 55 1.86 -7.11 6.62
C GLU A 55 2.29 -6.53 5.28
N VAL A 56 3.02 -5.42 5.34
CA VAL A 56 3.52 -4.67 4.20
C VAL A 56 5.03 -4.54 4.32
N ARG A 57 5.73 -4.51 3.20
CA ARG A 57 7.18 -4.37 3.15
C ARG A 57 7.58 -3.07 2.49
N SER A 58 8.40 -2.28 3.19
CA SER A 58 8.88 -1.01 2.66
C SER A 58 9.85 -1.22 1.49
N HIS A 59 9.62 -0.56 0.36
CA HIS A 59 10.58 -0.56 -0.75
C HIS A 59 11.89 0.14 -0.38
N LYS A 60 11.82 1.15 0.50
CA LYS A 60 12.98 1.95 0.90
C LYS A 60 13.94 1.20 1.82
N SER A 61 13.39 0.51 2.81
CA SER A 61 14.19 -0.13 3.87
C SER A 61 14.20 -1.66 3.78
N GLY A 62 13.33 -2.26 2.96
CA GLY A 62 13.14 -3.71 2.89
C GLY A 62 12.55 -4.34 4.16
N LYS A 63 12.15 -3.53 5.15
CA LYS A 63 11.66 -3.98 6.45
C LYS A 63 10.15 -4.28 6.39
N PRO A 64 9.70 -5.38 7.03
CA PRO A 64 8.28 -5.65 7.20
C PRO A 64 7.68 -4.69 8.24
N ALA A 65 6.42 -4.33 8.04
CA ALA A 65 5.60 -3.51 8.91
C ALA A 65 4.16 -4.03 8.87
N VAL A 66 3.39 -3.77 9.92
CA VAL A 66 1.99 -4.20 10.00
C VAL A 66 1.10 -2.99 10.20
N HIS A 67 0.10 -2.85 9.34
CA HIS A 67 -0.84 -1.74 9.36
C HIS A 67 -2.29 -2.23 9.17
N LYS A 68 -3.24 -1.51 9.77
CA LYS A 68 -4.67 -1.70 9.48
C LYS A 68 -4.98 -1.21 8.05
N PRO A 69 -5.98 -1.78 7.35
CA PRO A 69 -6.37 -1.32 6.01
C PRO A 69 -6.66 0.18 5.96
N ALA A 70 -7.29 0.73 7.00
CA ALA A 70 -7.61 2.15 7.08
C ALA A 70 -6.39 3.09 7.12
N ALA A 71 -5.20 2.57 7.47
CA ALA A 71 -3.95 3.34 7.49
C ALA A 71 -3.15 3.20 6.17
N LEU A 72 -3.51 2.22 5.34
CA LEU A 72 -2.91 1.99 4.04
C LEU A 72 -3.69 2.77 2.99
N LYS A 73 -2.97 3.53 2.17
CA LYS A 73 -3.49 4.07 0.93
C LYS A 73 -3.07 3.11 -0.15
N GLU A 74 -4.04 2.55 -0.87
CA GLU A 74 -3.73 1.91 -2.14
C GLU A 74 -3.10 2.94 -3.06
N GLU A 75 -1.86 2.69 -3.46
CA GLU A 75 -1.42 3.21 -4.72
C GLU A 75 -2.05 2.31 -5.76
N VAL A 76 -3.22 2.71 -6.27
CA VAL A 76 -3.76 2.09 -7.48
C VAL A 76 -2.67 2.26 -8.52
N SER A 77 -1.98 1.16 -8.82
CA SER A 77 -0.71 1.13 -9.52
C SER A 77 -0.66 2.22 -10.60
N ALA A 78 0.29 3.12 -10.45
CA ALA A 78 0.65 4.09 -11.47
C ALA A 78 1.23 3.41 -12.72
N VAL A 79 1.06 2.09 -12.93
CA VAL A 79 1.06 1.49 -14.26
C VAL A 79 -0.13 1.93 -15.13
N ALA A 80 -0.97 2.87 -14.67
CA ALA A 80 -1.85 3.68 -15.52
C ALA A 80 -1.46 5.17 -15.62
N ALA A 81 -0.49 5.66 -14.82
CA ALA A 81 -0.08 7.08 -14.85
C ALA A 81 1.32 7.32 -15.42
N ALA A 82 2.22 6.32 -15.41
CA ALA A 82 3.56 6.44 -15.99
C ALA A 82 3.65 6.08 -17.49
N THR A 83 2.56 5.66 -18.15
CA THR A 83 2.52 5.42 -19.61
C THR A 83 2.03 6.62 -20.44
N ARG A 84 1.85 7.81 -19.84
CA ARG A 84 1.58 9.06 -20.57
C ARG A 84 2.63 10.13 -20.31
N ALA A 85 3.91 9.76 -20.41
CA ALA A 85 5.00 10.76 -20.39
C ALA A 85 6.18 10.38 -21.28
N THR A 86 5.97 9.79 -22.47
CA THR A 86 7.06 9.63 -23.46
C THR A 86 6.58 9.80 -24.92
N SER A 87 5.83 10.83 -25.27
CA SER A 87 5.72 11.23 -26.69
C SER A 87 5.25 12.68 -26.86
N ALA A 88 6.10 13.64 -26.50
CA ALA A 88 5.97 15.01 -27.01
C ALA A 88 7.34 15.71 -26.93
N GLY A 89 8.30 15.16 -27.66
CA GLY A 89 9.59 15.78 -27.89
C GLY A 89 10.06 15.40 -29.29
N ALA A 90 9.57 16.09 -30.31
CA ALA A 90 10.23 16.29 -31.61
C ALA A 90 9.31 17.07 -32.56
N ALA A 91 9.53 18.37 -32.71
CA ALA A 91 9.40 19.03 -34.01
C ALA A 91 10.28 20.28 -34.01
N HIS A 92 11.47 20.11 -34.58
CA HIS A 92 12.23 21.19 -35.18
C HIS A 92 11.41 21.82 -36.30
N ARG A 93 11.35 23.16 -36.34
CA ARG A 93 11.69 24.02 -37.49
C ARG A 93 11.49 25.49 -37.12
#